data_AF-A0A090CK69-F1
#
_entry.id   AF-A0A090CK69-F1
#
_cell.length_a   1.000
_cell.length_b   1.000
_cell.length_c   1.000
_cell.angle_alpha   90.00
_cell.angle_beta   90.00
_cell.angle_gamma   90.00
#
_symmetry.space_group_name_H-M   'P 1'
#
loop_
_entity.id
_entity.type
_entity.pdbx_description
1 polymer ?
#
loop_
_entity_poly.entity_id
_entity_poly.type
_entity_poly.pdbx_seq_one_letter_code
_entity_poly.pdbx_strand_id
1 'polypeptide(L)'
;MAYFISGLTGEVVGRYQKRNLWHPEREHLTAWGKEGGRHRGFDIPGLTFPDGTPVRGGMLICWDMVFPEGFRELIGDGVELVVIPSFWLVTEDFGEGDEGERERARRGEEEFLRGVVVTRAFENTAAVVFVNAGGLSQVGLPGVGNQGGVMGVETEEMRVVEVDLGRGRGLERRYKIREDMRGVEWGYGVYHGEERKGGGR
;
A
#
# COMPACT_ATOMS: atom_id res chain seq x y z
N MET A 1 -5.56 5.82 -12.52
CA MET A 1 -4.12 6.14 -12.38
C MET A 1 -3.96 7.12 -11.22
N ALA A 2 -2.86 7.07 -10.50
CA ALA A 2 -2.52 7.95 -9.40
C ALA A 2 -1.14 8.59 -9.63
N TYR A 3 -0.97 9.79 -9.09
CA TYR A 3 0.23 10.59 -9.22
C TYR A 3 0.67 11.07 -7.84
N PHE A 4 1.97 10.99 -7.58
CA PHE A 4 2.56 11.66 -6.43
C PHE A 4 3.22 12.94 -6.93
N ILE A 5 2.73 14.08 -6.44
CA ILE A 5 3.22 15.41 -6.81
C ILE A 5 4.03 15.95 -5.64
N SER A 6 5.24 16.39 -5.93
CA SER A 6 6.13 17.03 -4.96
C SER A 6 5.49 18.33 -4.46
N GLY A 7 5.22 18.42 -3.16
CA GLY A 7 4.76 19.67 -2.54
C GLY A 7 5.80 20.79 -2.58
N LEU A 8 7.09 20.47 -2.80
CA LEU A 8 8.19 21.43 -2.87
C LEU A 8 8.38 22.02 -4.27
N THR A 9 8.17 21.21 -5.32
CA THR A 9 8.50 21.59 -6.70
C THR A 9 7.29 21.62 -7.64
N GLY A 10 6.16 21.02 -7.25
CA GLY A 10 4.99 20.85 -8.10
C GLY A 10 5.15 19.77 -9.19
N GLU A 11 6.28 19.09 -9.24
CA GLU A 11 6.57 18.06 -10.25
C GLU A 11 5.96 16.70 -9.87
N VAL A 12 5.59 15.93 -10.89
CA VAL A 12 5.17 14.53 -10.72
C VAL A 12 6.41 13.66 -10.52
N VAL A 13 6.60 13.15 -9.31
CA VAL A 13 7.74 12.30 -8.93
C VAL A 13 7.37 10.82 -8.82
N GLY A 14 6.08 10.51 -8.71
CA GLY A 14 5.56 9.15 -8.71
C GLY A 14 4.37 9.01 -9.65
N ARG A 15 4.29 7.88 -10.36
CA ARG A 15 3.14 7.51 -11.20
C ARG A 15 2.77 6.06 -10.93
N TYR A 16 1.49 5.78 -10.78
CA TYR A 16 1.02 4.42 -10.59
C TYR A 16 -0.30 4.17 -11.30
N GLN A 17 -0.36 3.10 -12.09
CA GLN A 17 -1.59 2.64 -12.71
C GLN A 17 -2.03 1.34 -12.03
N LYS A 18 -3.31 1.28 -11.67
CA LYS A 18 -3.93 0.16 -10.95
C LYS A 18 -3.65 -1.14 -11.70
N ARG A 19 -3.12 -2.15 -11.00
CA ARG A 19 -2.87 -3.48 -11.57
C ARG A 19 -4.09 -4.37 -11.38
N ASN A 20 -4.62 -4.42 -10.16
CA ASN A 20 -5.76 -5.27 -9.82
C ASN A 20 -7.04 -4.45 -9.93
N LEU A 21 -7.67 -4.49 -11.10
CA LEU A 21 -8.99 -3.87 -11.30
C LEU A 21 -10.06 -4.62 -10.51
N TRP A 22 -10.85 -3.85 -9.76
CA TRP A 22 -12.11 -4.35 -9.21
C TRP A 22 -13.00 -4.78 -10.36
N HIS A 23 -13.77 -5.86 -10.19
CA HIS A 23 -14.42 -6.51 -11.32
C HIS A 23 -15.30 -5.58 -12.21
N PRO A 24 -16.06 -4.59 -11.68
CA PRO A 24 -16.84 -3.66 -12.49
C PRO A 24 -15.97 -2.66 -13.26
N GLU A 25 -14.76 -2.37 -12.78
CA GLU A 25 -13.84 -1.44 -13.44
C GLU A 25 -13.24 -2.03 -14.73
N ARG A 26 -13.28 -3.36 -14.89
CA ARG A 26 -12.60 -4.08 -15.99
C ARG A 26 -13.16 -3.74 -17.36
N GLU A 27 -14.41 -3.29 -17.44
CA GLU A 27 -15.04 -2.85 -18.69
C GLU A 27 -14.60 -1.44 -19.10
N HIS A 28 -14.10 -0.64 -18.16
CA HIS A 28 -13.81 0.79 -18.36
C HIS A 28 -12.33 1.13 -18.29
N LEU A 29 -11.53 0.32 -17.58
CA LEU A 29 -10.14 0.60 -17.28
C LEU A 29 -9.21 -0.48 -17.84
N THR A 30 -7.98 -0.07 -18.15
CA THR A 30 -6.89 -0.99 -18.49
C THR A 30 -6.00 -1.20 -17.28
N ALA A 31 -5.86 -2.45 -16.86
CA ALA A 31 -4.92 -2.86 -15.83
C ALA A 31 -3.48 -2.70 -16.33
N TRP A 32 -2.60 -2.20 -15.48
CA TRP A 32 -1.18 -2.15 -15.77
C TRP A 32 -0.48 -3.49 -15.53
N GLY A 33 0.62 -3.75 -16.25
CA GLY A 33 1.55 -4.82 -15.90
C GLY A 33 1.11 -6.24 -16.24
N LYS A 34 0.01 -6.42 -17.01
CA LYS A 34 -0.40 -7.75 -17.53
C LYS A 34 0.70 -8.44 -18.35
N GLU A 35 1.66 -7.69 -18.87
CA GLU A 35 2.81 -8.17 -19.66
C GLU A 35 4.13 -8.24 -18.86
N GLY A 36 4.10 -8.16 -17.52
CA GLY A 36 5.28 -8.47 -16.68
C GLY A 36 6.03 -7.28 -16.07
N GLY A 37 5.40 -6.10 -15.97
CA GLY A 37 5.99 -4.96 -15.24
C GLY A 37 5.90 -5.13 -13.72
N ARG A 38 6.88 -4.64 -12.95
CA ARG A 38 6.89 -4.63 -11.46
C ARG A 38 6.57 -3.26 -10.88
N HIS A 39 5.88 -3.21 -9.74
CA HIS A 39 5.67 -2.00 -8.98
C HIS A 39 7.01 -1.44 -8.50
N ARG A 40 7.19 -0.13 -8.65
CA ARG A 40 8.41 0.60 -8.29
C ARG A 40 8.07 1.76 -7.38
N GLY A 41 8.93 1.99 -6.40
CA GLY A 41 8.90 3.18 -5.56
C GLY A 41 9.55 4.37 -6.24
N PHE A 42 9.50 5.50 -5.54
CA PHE A 42 10.12 6.76 -5.90
C PHE A 42 10.68 7.42 -4.65
N ASP A 43 11.71 8.25 -4.80
CA ASP A 43 12.21 9.03 -3.67
C ASP A 43 11.25 10.19 -3.41
N ILE A 44 10.91 10.43 -2.15
CA ILE A 44 10.05 11.55 -1.74
C ILE A 44 10.94 12.79 -1.57
N PRO A 45 10.78 13.83 -2.40
CA PRO A 45 11.65 15.01 -2.33
C PRO A 45 11.59 15.69 -0.97
N GLY A 46 12.77 16.04 -0.44
CA GLY A 46 12.92 16.73 0.83
C GLY A 46 12.73 15.86 2.07
N LEU A 47 12.51 14.54 1.92
CA LEU A 47 12.38 13.62 3.04
C LEU A 47 13.53 12.61 3.06
N THR A 48 14.40 12.74 4.06
CA THR A 48 15.56 11.88 4.27
C THR A 48 15.61 11.34 5.69
N PHE A 49 16.22 10.16 5.85
CA PHE A 49 16.62 9.67 7.16
C PHE A 49 17.80 10.50 7.73
N PRO A 50 18.12 10.39 9.03
CA PRO A 50 19.25 11.10 9.63
C PRO A 50 20.61 10.80 9.00
N ASP A 51 20.75 9.64 8.36
CA ASP A 51 21.95 9.23 7.61
C ASP A 51 22.03 9.83 6.19
N GLY A 52 21.06 10.66 5.81
CA GLY A 52 20.98 11.28 4.48
C GLY A 52 20.32 10.40 3.41
N THR A 53 19.96 9.15 3.71
CA THR A 53 19.28 8.28 2.75
C THR A 53 17.89 8.82 2.41
N PRO A 54 17.49 8.92 1.13
CA PRO A 54 16.14 9.29 0.75
C PRO A 54 15.10 8.32 1.32
N VAL A 55 13.95 8.87 1.73
CA VAL A 55 12.77 8.06 2.02
C VAL A 55 12.11 7.67 0.70
N ARG A 56 11.91 6.36 0.48
CA ARG A 56 11.21 5.84 -0.69
C ARG A 56 9.72 5.67 -0.39
N GLY A 57 8.90 6.28 -1.24
CA GLY A 57 7.45 6.12 -1.28
C GLY A 57 7.03 5.12 -2.36
N GLY A 58 5.86 4.51 -2.18
CA GLY A 58 5.18 3.67 -3.15
C GLY A 58 3.69 3.97 -3.16
N MET A 59 3.01 3.62 -4.26
CA MET A 59 1.56 3.74 -4.38
C MET A 59 0.94 2.42 -4.81
N LEU A 60 -0.24 2.15 -4.28
CA LEU A 60 -1.19 1.13 -4.75
C LEU A 60 -2.57 1.78 -4.83
N ILE A 61 -3.57 1.19 -5.50
CA ILE A 61 -4.91 1.79 -5.58
C ILE A 61 -5.97 0.79 -5.12
N CYS A 62 -6.76 1.16 -4.11
CA CYS A 62 -7.96 0.45 -3.65
C CYS A 62 -7.75 -1.07 -3.59
N TRP A 63 -8.44 -1.81 -4.47
CA TRP A 63 -8.40 -3.26 -4.62
C TRP A 63 -7.00 -3.88 -4.73
N ASP A 64 -5.96 -3.14 -5.13
CA ASP A 64 -4.57 -3.64 -5.04
C ASP A 64 -4.18 -4.07 -3.62
N MET A 65 -4.74 -3.44 -2.59
CA MET A 65 -4.34 -3.66 -1.19
C MET A 65 -4.65 -5.06 -0.65
N VAL A 66 -5.65 -5.74 -1.23
CA VAL A 66 -6.07 -7.07 -0.77
C VAL A 66 -5.00 -8.11 -1.12
N PHE A 67 -4.20 -7.86 -2.15
CA PHE A 67 -3.13 -8.73 -2.63
C PHE A 67 -1.78 -8.33 -2.01
N PRO A 68 -1.11 -9.21 -1.26
CA PRO A 68 0.18 -8.88 -0.65
C PRO A 68 1.30 -8.66 -1.67
N GLU A 69 1.20 -9.24 -2.87
CA GLU A 69 2.26 -9.26 -3.89
C GLU A 69 2.64 -7.85 -4.35
N GLY A 70 1.65 -6.95 -4.44
CA GLY A 70 1.89 -5.55 -4.79
C GLY A 70 2.83 -4.87 -3.79
N PHE A 71 2.63 -5.14 -2.50
CA PHE A 71 3.53 -4.67 -1.45
C PHE A 71 4.88 -5.34 -1.54
N ARG A 72 4.95 -6.66 -1.78
CA ARG A 72 6.24 -7.38 -1.90
C ARG A 72 7.13 -6.80 -2.98
N GLU A 73 6.57 -6.41 -4.13
CA GLU A 73 7.32 -5.72 -5.18
C GLU A 73 7.84 -4.35 -4.71
N LEU A 74 7.00 -3.53 -4.06
CA LEU A 74 7.41 -2.22 -3.53
C LEU A 74 8.48 -2.34 -2.43
N ILE A 75 8.34 -3.31 -1.53
CA ILE A 75 9.28 -3.54 -0.43
C ILE A 75 10.61 -4.09 -0.96
N GLY A 76 10.56 -4.96 -1.98
CA GLY A 76 11.76 -5.39 -2.72
C GLY A 76 12.51 -4.22 -3.37
N ASP A 77 11.79 -3.16 -3.74
CA ASP A 77 12.32 -1.90 -4.27
C ASP A 77 12.72 -0.87 -3.18
N GLY A 78 12.69 -1.27 -1.91
CA GLY A 78 13.15 -0.46 -0.78
C GLY A 78 12.15 0.61 -0.32
N VAL A 79 10.86 0.48 -0.64
CA VAL A 79 9.81 1.40 -0.16
C VAL A 79 9.65 1.31 1.36
N GLU A 80 9.50 2.47 2.01
CA GLU A 80 9.30 2.62 3.45
C GLU A 80 7.89 3.16 3.79
N LEU A 81 7.23 3.78 2.81
CA LEU A 81 5.88 4.35 2.92
C LEU A 81 5.05 4.00 1.70
N VAL A 82 3.91 3.35 1.89
CA VAL A 82 2.93 3.04 0.83
C VAL A 82 1.67 3.87 1.04
N VAL A 83 1.25 4.62 0.02
CA VAL A 83 0.00 5.39 0.02
C VAL A 83 -1.02 4.71 -0.88
N ILE A 84 -2.25 4.54 -0.38
CA ILE A 84 -3.31 3.80 -1.04
C ILE A 84 -4.59 4.66 -1.14
N PRO A 85 -4.69 5.53 -2.17
CA PRO A 85 -5.94 6.18 -2.50
C PRO A 85 -6.99 5.15 -2.93
N SER A 86 -8.20 5.29 -2.40
CA SER A 86 -9.25 4.29 -2.53
C SER A 86 -10.65 4.89 -2.63
N PHE A 87 -11.51 4.14 -3.31
CA PHE A 87 -12.95 4.33 -3.33
C PHE A 87 -13.56 2.98 -3.02
N TRP A 88 -13.80 2.73 -1.74
CA TRP A 88 -14.34 1.49 -1.20
C TRP A 88 -15.48 1.85 -0.28
N LEU A 89 -16.70 1.69 -0.76
CA LEU A 89 -17.91 2.06 -0.04
C LEU A 89 -18.35 0.89 0.84
N VAL A 90 -18.03 0.94 2.14
CA VAL A 90 -18.50 -0.08 3.10
C VAL A 90 -20.02 -0.03 3.33
N THR A 91 -20.68 1.00 2.79
CA THR A 91 -22.13 1.23 2.92
C THR A 91 -22.91 0.78 1.69
N GLU A 92 -22.24 0.38 0.61
CA GLU A 92 -22.92 -0.23 -0.53
C GLU A 92 -23.42 -1.63 -0.16
N ASP A 93 -24.52 -2.01 -0.77
CA ASP A 93 -25.19 -3.28 -0.53
C ASP A 93 -24.35 -4.42 -1.14
N PHE A 94 -23.45 -5.01 -0.34
CA PHE A 94 -22.50 -6.05 -0.78
C PHE A 94 -23.14 -7.42 -1.06
N GLY A 95 -24.47 -7.52 -1.13
CA GLY A 95 -25.09 -8.81 -1.41
C GLY A 95 -26.59 -8.82 -1.60
N GLU A 96 -27.04 -9.98 -2.06
CA GLU A 96 -28.42 -10.42 -1.98
C GLU A 96 -28.66 -10.98 -0.57
N GLY A 97 -29.77 -10.63 0.08
CA GLY A 97 -30.07 -11.13 1.43
C GLY A 97 -31.09 -10.30 2.20
N ASP A 98 -31.43 -10.72 3.42
CA ASP A 98 -32.23 -9.90 4.33
C ASP A 98 -31.41 -8.75 4.96
N GLU A 99 -32.08 -7.83 5.66
CA GLU A 99 -31.43 -6.69 6.33
C GLU A 99 -30.32 -7.12 7.30
N GLY A 100 -30.49 -8.26 7.98
CA GLY A 100 -29.50 -8.80 8.89
C GLY A 100 -28.26 -9.36 8.17
N GLU A 101 -28.43 -9.94 6.99
CA GLU A 101 -27.32 -10.38 6.13
C GLU A 101 -26.49 -9.21 5.62
N ARG A 102 -27.15 -8.13 5.17
CA ARG A 102 -26.47 -6.91 4.70
C ARG A 102 -25.65 -6.25 5.81
N GLU A 103 -26.22 -6.15 7.01
CA GLU A 103 -25.53 -5.59 8.17
C GLU A 103 -24.30 -6.43 8.56
N ARG A 104 -24.39 -7.76 8.49
CA ARG A 104 -23.23 -8.65 8.72
C ARG A 104 -22.14 -8.44 7.67
N ALA A 105 -22.51 -8.32 6.39
CA ALA A 105 -21.56 -8.07 5.31
C ALA A 105 -20.83 -6.74 5.49
N ARG A 106 -21.59 -5.66 5.80
CA ARG A 106 -21.02 -4.34 6.12
C ARG A 106 -20.00 -4.43 7.26
N ARG A 107 -20.36 -5.05 8.38
CA ARG A 107 -19.43 -5.22 9.52
C ARG A 107 -18.18 -6.00 9.13
N GLY A 108 -18.32 -7.06 8.33
CA GLY A 108 -17.19 -7.84 7.83
C GLY A 108 -16.23 -7.01 6.97
N GLU A 109 -16.75 -6.17 6.08
CA GLU A 109 -15.95 -5.24 5.28
C GLU A 109 -15.25 -4.19 6.14
N GLU A 110 -15.95 -3.61 7.13
CA GLU A 110 -15.34 -2.68 8.08
C GLU A 110 -14.21 -3.34 8.89
N GLU A 111 -14.43 -4.55 9.39
CA GLU A 111 -13.43 -5.35 10.10
C GLU A 111 -12.23 -5.66 9.21
N PHE A 112 -12.48 -6.06 7.95
CA PHE A 112 -11.44 -6.32 6.98
C PHE A 112 -10.57 -5.08 6.75
N LEU A 113 -11.16 -3.92 6.44
CA LEU A 113 -10.41 -2.68 6.19
C LEU A 113 -9.62 -2.22 7.42
N ARG A 114 -10.17 -2.39 8.63
CA ARG A 114 -9.46 -2.13 9.89
C ARG A 114 -8.24 -3.04 10.06
N GLY A 115 -8.38 -4.32 9.77
CA GLY A 115 -7.31 -5.31 9.93
C GLY A 115 -6.24 -5.22 8.86
N VAL A 116 -6.63 -5.19 7.58
CA VAL A 116 -5.71 -5.34 6.45
C VAL A 116 -4.66 -4.23 6.41
N VAL A 117 -5.00 -2.98 6.77
CA VAL A 117 -4.05 -1.87 6.74
C VAL A 117 -2.91 -2.11 7.75
N VAL A 118 -3.25 -2.55 8.96
CA VAL A 118 -2.27 -2.89 9.99
C VAL A 118 -1.45 -4.11 9.58
N THR A 119 -2.11 -5.16 9.08
CA THR A 119 -1.44 -6.36 8.60
C THR A 119 -0.42 -6.04 7.51
N ARG A 120 -0.79 -5.22 6.51
CA ARG A 120 0.12 -4.83 5.43
C ARG A 120 1.29 -4.00 5.95
N ALA A 121 1.11 -3.17 6.97
CA ALA A 121 2.24 -2.45 7.57
C ALA A 121 3.24 -3.40 8.26
N PHE A 122 2.75 -4.38 9.02
CA PHE A 122 3.59 -5.35 9.73
C PHE A 122 4.30 -6.32 8.80
N GLU A 123 3.58 -6.89 7.84
CA GLU A 123 4.12 -7.84 6.86
C GLU A 123 5.28 -7.27 6.04
N ASN A 124 5.37 -5.95 5.96
CA ASN A 124 6.26 -5.23 5.05
C ASN A 124 7.24 -4.29 5.76
N THR A 125 7.20 -4.22 7.10
CA THR A 125 8.01 -3.28 7.91
C THR A 125 8.04 -1.87 7.32
N ALA A 126 6.87 -1.42 6.84
CA ALA A 126 6.68 -0.15 6.13
C ALA A 126 5.39 0.53 6.60
N ALA A 127 5.36 1.85 6.56
CA ALA A 127 4.15 2.61 6.84
C ALA A 127 3.13 2.42 5.72
N VAL A 128 1.85 2.25 6.06
CA VAL A 128 0.75 2.15 5.10
C VAL A 128 -0.26 3.24 5.40
N VAL A 129 -0.47 4.13 4.45
CA VAL A 129 -1.44 5.22 4.54
C VAL A 129 -2.60 4.89 3.61
N PHE A 130 -3.72 4.50 4.20
CA PHE A 130 -4.95 4.20 3.47
C PHE A 130 -5.87 5.42 3.51
N VAL A 131 -6.19 5.95 2.34
CA VAL A 131 -7.08 7.12 2.18
C VAL A 131 -8.24 6.70 1.31
N ASN A 132 -9.45 6.70 1.88
CA ASN A 132 -10.61 6.10 1.28
C ASN A 132 -11.82 7.04 1.34
N ALA A 133 -12.48 7.21 0.19
CA ALA A 133 -13.68 8.02 0.07
C ALA A 133 -14.87 7.46 0.85
N GLY A 134 -14.96 6.13 1.01
CA GLY A 134 -16.01 5.47 1.80
C GLY A 134 -15.76 5.45 3.31
N GLY A 135 -14.78 6.21 3.80
CA GLY A 135 -14.40 6.24 5.21
C GLY A 135 -13.37 5.18 5.60
N LEU A 136 -13.14 5.03 6.91
CA LEU A 136 -12.11 4.14 7.49
C LEU A 136 -10.67 4.44 7.06
N SER A 137 -10.42 5.64 6.54
CA SER A 137 -9.08 6.14 6.29
C SER A 137 -8.25 6.06 7.57
N GLN A 138 -7.00 5.62 7.43
CA GLN A 138 -6.13 5.34 8.57
C GLN A 138 -4.67 5.16 8.17
N VAL A 139 -3.78 5.21 9.18
CA VAL A 139 -2.35 4.95 9.02
C VAL A 139 -1.97 3.72 9.83
N GLY A 140 -1.45 2.70 9.14
CA GLY A 140 -0.84 1.53 9.77
C GLY A 140 0.68 1.71 9.89
N LEU A 141 1.22 1.48 11.08
CA LEU A 141 2.66 1.51 11.34
C LEU A 141 3.17 0.19 11.93
N PRO A 142 4.29 -0.34 11.43
CA PRO A 142 4.84 -1.59 11.94
C PRO A 142 5.23 -1.43 13.42
N GLY A 143 4.84 -2.42 14.23
CA GLY A 143 5.04 -2.46 15.67
C GLY A 143 4.19 -1.46 16.49
N VAL A 144 3.37 -0.60 15.87
CA VAL A 144 2.40 0.26 16.57
C VAL A 144 0.99 -0.27 16.36
N GLY A 145 0.66 -0.62 15.11
CA GLY A 145 -0.71 -0.86 14.68
C GLY A 145 -1.27 0.38 14.00
N ASN A 146 -2.53 0.69 14.29
CA ASN A 146 -3.17 1.91 13.82
C ASN A 146 -2.62 3.13 14.57
N GLN A 147 -2.17 4.15 13.83
CA GLN A 147 -1.67 5.42 14.35
C GLN A 147 -2.67 6.53 14.00
N GLY A 148 -3.10 7.29 15.01
CA GLY A 148 -4.02 8.42 14.81
C GLY A 148 -5.50 8.03 14.70
N GLY A 149 -5.87 6.78 14.95
CA GLY A 149 -7.25 6.28 14.91
C GLY A 149 -7.74 5.94 13.50
N VAL A 150 -8.96 5.42 13.43
CA VAL A 150 -9.67 5.16 12.16
C VAL A 150 -10.70 6.27 11.96
N MET A 151 -10.78 6.81 10.75
CA MET A 151 -11.74 7.87 10.40
C MET A 151 -13.16 7.30 10.24
N GLY A 152 -14.18 8.16 10.41
CA GLY A 152 -15.58 7.77 10.31
C GLY A 152 -15.97 7.27 8.91
N VAL A 153 -17.12 6.61 8.85
CA VAL A 153 -17.81 6.24 7.62
C VAL A 153 -18.83 7.34 7.32
N GLU A 154 -19.00 7.70 6.05
CA GLU A 154 -19.95 8.75 5.59
C GLU A 154 -19.69 10.14 6.20
N THR A 155 -18.46 10.42 6.63
CA THR A 155 -18.03 11.71 7.16
C THR A 155 -16.93 12.31 6.30
N GLU A 156 -17.03 13.61 6.00
CA GLU A 156 -15.88 14.36 5.48
C GLU A 156 -14.96 14.71 6.65
N GLU A 157 -13.74 14.18 6.61
CA GLU A 157 -12.76 14.37 7.67
C GLU A 157 -11.36 14.60 7.09
N MET A 158 -10.54 15.38 7.81
CA MET A 158 -9.10 15.52 7.57
C MET A 158 -8.36 15.20 8.87
N ARG A 159 -7.24 14.48 8.75
CA ARG A 159 -6.38 14.19 9.90
C ARG A 159 -4.91 14.36 9.55
N VAL A 160 -4.17 15.01 10.42
CA VAL A 160 -2.70 15.05 10.40
C VAL A 160 -2.21 14.01 11.39
N VAL A 161 -1.36 13.09 10.94
CA VAL A 161 -0.82 12.01 11.75
C VAL A 161 0.69 12.07 11.69
N GLU A 162 1.34 12.21 12.85
CA GLU A 162 2.79 12.13 12.94
C GLU A 162 3.25 10.66 12.85
N VAL A 163 4.24 10.43 11.99
CA VAL A 163 4.77 9.11 11.66
C VAL A 163 6.29 9.10 11.78
N ASP A 164 6.83 8.19 12.59
CA ASP A 164 8.27 7.91 12.64
C ASP A 164 8.62 6.73 11.71
N LEU A 165 9.13 7.05 10.52
CA LEU A 165 9.58 6.05 9.54
C LEU A 165 10.88 5.35 9.98
N GLY A 166 11.68 5.95 10.87
CA GLY A 166 12.89 5.34 11.41
C GLY A 166 12.61 4.07 12.21
N ARG A 167 11.40 3.97 12.79
CA ARG A 167 10.92 2.77 13.47
C ARG A 167 10.79 1.58 12.54
N GLY A 168 10.35 1.79 11.29
CA GLY A 168 10.29 0.76 10.25
C GLY A 168 11.67 0.13 10.00
N ARG A 169 12.69 0.97 9.76
CA ARG A 169 14.09 0.52 9.64
C ARG A 169 14.60 -0.20 10.88
N GLY A 170 14.23 0.27 12.07
CA GLY A 170 14.58 -0.38 13.34
C GLY A 170 13.97 -1.78 13.50
N LEU A 171 12.74 -1.97 13.03
CA LEU A 171 12.08 -3.27 13.00
C LEU A 171 12.68 -4.17 11.92
N GLU A 172 13.01 -3.63 10.74
CA GLU A 172 13.64 -4.40 9.67
C GLU A 172 14.95 -5.05 10.11
N ARG A 173 15.77 -4.38 10.94
CA ARG A 173 16.99 -4.98 11.52
C ARG A 173 16.74 -6.21 12.39
N ARG A 174 15.53 -6.36 12.93
CA ARG A 174 15.12 -7.48 13.79
C ARG A 174 14.30 -8.53 13.05
N TYR A 175 13.35 -8.10 12.23
CA TYR A 175 12.41 -8.97 11.53
C TYR A 175 12.99 -9.53 10.22
N LYS A 176 13.97 -8.84 9.62
CA LYS A 176 14.71 -9.31 8.44
C LYS A 176 13.85 -9.60 7.21
N ILE A 177 12.64 -9.04 7.12
CA ILE A 177 11.68 -9.31 6.03
C ILE A 177 12.30 -9.09 4.65
N ARG A 178 12.98 -7.95 4.43
CA ARG A 178 13.62 -7.66 3.14
C ARG A 178 14.83 -8.57 2.90
N GLU A 179 15.52 -8.99 3.95
CA GLU A 179 16.63 -9.95 3.83
C GLU A 179 16.13 -11.34 3.44
N ASP A 180 15.07 -11.83 4.09
CA ASP A 180 14.43 -13.11 3.80
C ASP A 180 13.86 -13.14 2.39
N MET A 181 13.18 -12.07 1.95
CA MET A 181 12.67 -11.92 0.58
C MET A 181 13.78 -11.94 -0.48
N ARG A 182 15.03 -11.63 -0.08
CA ARG A 182 16.20 -11.67 -0.95
C ARG A 182 16.94 -13.00 -0.92
N GLY A 183 16.62 -13.88 0.03
CA GLY A 183 17.29 -15.15 0.23
C GLY A 183 17.06 -16.11 -0.94
N VAL A 184 18.05 -16.97 -1.19
CA VAL A 184 17.94 -18.04 -2.20
C VAL A 184 16.87 -19.08 -1.86
N GLU A 185 16.47 -19.16 -0.58
CA GLU A 185 15.41 -20.04 -0.08
C GLU A 185 14.00 -19.42 -0.21
N TRP A 186 13.91 -18.17 -0.72
CA TRP A 186 12.63 -17.50 -0.90
C TRP A 186 11.81 -18.13 -2.03
N GLY A 187 10.90 -19.03 -1.67
CA GLY A 187 10.13 -19.86 -2.60
C GLY A 187 9.01 -19.16 -3.38
N TYR A 188 8.73 -17.88 -3.15
CA TYR A 188 7.59 -17.15 -3.73
C TYR A 188 7.96 -16.32 -4.97
N GLY A 189 9.13 -16.56 -5.56
CA GLY A 189 9.63 -15.83 -6.72
C GLY A 189 10.44 -14.58 -6.34
N VAL A 190 11.22 -14.08 -7.31
CA VAL A 190 12.23 -13.05 -7.06
C VAL A 190 11.60 -11.66 -7.07
N TYR A 191 11.73 -10.87 -6.00
CA TYR A 191 11.25 -9.47 -5.95
C TYR A 191 12.37 -8.41 -6.14
N HIS A 192 13.58 -8.81 -6.55
CA HIS A 192 14.73 -7.91 -6.69
C HIS A 192 14.60 -6.86 -7.80
N GLY A 193 15.08 -5.64 -7.52
CA GLY A 193 15.31 -4.63 -8.54
C GLY A 193 16.60 -4.88 -9.31
N GLU A 194 16.57 -5.67 -10.38
CA GLU A 194 17.44 -5.50 -11.55
C GLU A 194 16.93 -6.37 -12.72
N GLU A 195 16.84 -5.78 -13.91
CA GLU A 195 16.74 -6.53 -15.16
C GLU A 195 18.01 -7.37 -15.29
N ARG A 196 17.88 -8.69 -15.42
CA ARG A 196 19.00 -9.49 -15.92
C ARG A 196 19.29 -9.01 -17.34
N LYS A 197 20.29 -8.13 -17.50
CA LYS A 197 20.96 -7.96 -18.77
C LYS A 197 21.33 -9.36 -19.25
N GLY A 198 20.80 -9.73 -20.42
CA GLY A 198 21.10 -10.98 -21.09
C GLY A 198 22.61 -11.11 -21.25
N GLY A 199 23.23 -11.88 -20.37
CA GLY A 199 24.58 -12.36 -20.55
C GLY A 199 24.53 -13.41 -21.64
N GLY A 200 24.92 -13.03 -22.85
CA GLY A 200 25.08 -13.95 -23.96
C GLY A 200 26.04 -15.08 -23.59
N ARG A 201 25.67 -16.29 -24.02
CA ARG A 201 26.54 -17.26 -24.67
C ARG A 201 25.72 -17.95 -25.75
#